data_AF-A0A101GY13-F1
#
_entry.id   AF-A0A101GY13-F1
#
_cell.length_a   1.000
_cell.length_b   1.000
_cell.length_c   1.000
_cell.angle_alpha   90.00
_cell.angle_beta   90.00
_cell.angle_gamma   90.00
#
_symmetry.space_group_name_H-M   'P 1'
#
loop_
_entity.id
_entity.type
_entity.pdbx_description
1 polymer ?
#
loop_
_entity_poly.entity_id
_entity_poly.type
_entity_poly.pdbx_seq_one_letter_code
_entity_poly.pdbx_strand_id
1 'polypeptide(L)'
;LFITAGMGGGTGTGAAPIVASIAREMGILTVAVVTTPFFFEGNTRLKTAHEGLRRLKNSVDTLIRISNNKLLQELPPNTSIVDAFAKADETLHHGIKGISELITKRGYINLDFADVESVLRNAGTAMLGIGVGSGERRAEEAARRALESRLLEKPIDNATGIILNVSAKNITLREMNIAAAIVRQNCSEDADVKLGLIVDPDMNDDELDITLIAAGLELDEGELMGDASDIPAIYRFGLDINEEE
;
A
#
# COMPACT_ATOMS: atom_id res chain seq x y z
N LEU A 1 -3.34 -14.63 -7.24
CA LEU A 1 -2.37 -14.11 -8.22
C LEU A 1 -2.06 -12.67 -7.86
N PHE A 2 -0.77 -12.32 -7.73
CA PHE A 2 -0.34 -10.93 -7.64
C PHE A 2 0.20 -10.48 -9.00
N ILE A 3 -0.25 -9.32 -9.47
CA ILE A 3 0.23 -8.68 -10.68
C ILE A 3 0.95 -7.40 -10.27
N THR A 4 2.21 -7.26 -10.66
CA THR A 4 2.98 -6.04 -10.43
C THR A 4 3.46 -5.44 -11.74
N ALA A 5 3.37 -4.12 -11.85
CA ALA A 5 3.78 -3.38 -13.03
C ALA A 5 4.03 -1.90 -12.69
N GLY A 6 5.03 -1.31 -13.36
CA GLY A 6 5.13 0.15 -13.47
C GLY A 6 4.23 0.67 -14.58
N MET A 7 3.27 1.50 -14.23
CA MET A 7 2.31 2.06 -15.18
C MET A 7 2.93 3.23 -15.96
N GLY A 8 2.47 3.43 -17.20
CA GLY A 8 2.91 4.50 -18.09
C GLY A 8 3.86 4.05 -19.20
N GLY A 9 4.47 2.87 -19.08
CA GLY A 9 5.16 2.21 -20.19
C GLY A 9 4.19 1.50 -21.16
N GLY A 10 4.71 0.80 -22.17
CA GLY A 10 3.88 0.04 -23.11
C GLY A 10 3.41 -1.31 -22.55
N THR A 11 4.36 -2.16 -22.15
CA THR A 11 4.08 -3.57 -21.80
C THR A 11 3.29 -3.71 -20.51
N GLY A 12 3.75 -3.12 -19.40
CA GLY A 12 3.06 -3.23 -18.11
C GLY A 12 1.63 -2.69 -18.18
N THR A 13 1.48 -1.47 -18.69
CA THR A 13 0.19 -0.80 -18.87
C THR A 13 -0.78 -1.57 -19.77
N GLY A 14 -0.28 -2.13 -20.88
CA GLY A 14 -1.13 -2.80 -21.87
C GLY A 14 -1.45 -4.26 -21.54
N ALA A 15 -0.50 -4.99 -20.99
CA ALA A 15 -0.61 -6.43 -20.76
C ALA A 15 -1.19 -6.78 -19.39
N ALA A 16 -0.93 -5.99 -18.34
CA ALA A 16 -1.40 -6.29 -16.99
C ALA A 16 -2.94 -6.48 -16.91
N PRO A 17 -3.78 -5.62 -17.55
CA PRO A 17 -5.23 -5.83 -17.56
C PRO A 17 -5.66 -7.13 -18.24
N ILE A 18 -4.94 -7.56 -19.29
CA ILE A 18 -5.25 -8.78 -20.04
C ILE A 18 -4.97 -10.01 -19.16
N VAL A 19 -3.79 -10.06 -18.54
CA VAL A 19 -3.42 -11.14 -17.61
C VAL A 19 -4.38 -11.19 -16.43
N ALA A 20 -4.77 -10.02 -15.89
CA ALA A 20 -5.72 -9.91 -14.80
C ALA A 20 -7.11 -10.47 -15.18
N SER A 21 -7.64 -10.10 -16.35
CA SER A 21 -8.94 -10.59 -16.83
C SER A 21 -8.96 -12.12 -16.93
N ILE A 22 -7.92 -12.70 -17.54
CA ILE A 22 -7.80 -14.16 -17.69
C ILE A 22 -7.78 -14.84 -16.32
N ALA A 23 -6.99 -14.34 -15.37
CA ALA A 23 -6.91 -14.92 -14.03
C ALA A 23 -8.25 -14.84 -13.28
N ARG A 24 -8.95 -13.71 -13.40
CA ARG A 24 -10.25 -13.49 -12.77
C ARG A 24 -11.35 -14.37 -13.40
N GLU A 25 -11.34 -14.54 -14.72
CA GLU A 25 -12.22 -15.48 -15.43
C GLU A 25 -12.00 -16.93 -14.99
N MET A 26 -10.78 -17.29 -14.56
CA MET A 26 -10.45 -18.59 -13.97
C MET A 26 -10.83 -18.70 -12.47
N GLY A 27 -11.43 -17.67 -11.88
CA GLY A 27 -11.81 -17.64 -10.46
C GLY A 27 -10.66 -17.39 -9.48
N ILE A 28 -9.47 -17.02 -9.97
CA ILE A 28 -8.30 -16.75 -9.13
C ILE A 28 -8.46 -15.38 -8.47
N LEU A 29 -8.26 -15.29 -7.14
CA LEU A 29 -8.16 -14.00 -6.45
C LEU A 29 -7.00 -13.19 -7.07
N THR A 30 -7.34 -12.09 -7.75
CA THR A 30 -6.41 -11.33 -8.58
C THR A 30 -6.21 -9.94 -7.99
N VAL A 31 -5.02 -9.72 -7.42
CA VAL A 31 -4.63 -8.45 -6.79
C VAL A 31 -3.54 -7.81 -7.63
N ALA A 32 -3.72 -6.55 -8.01
CA ALA A 32 -2.70 -5.77 -8.68
C ALA A 32 -2.05 -4.78 -7.72
N VAL A 33 -0.71 -4.75 -7.69
CA VAL A 33 0.08 -3.77 -6.95
C VAL A 33 0.95 -3.03 -7.96
N VAL A 34 0.62 -1.78 -8.26
CA VAL A 34 1.23 -1.06 -9.39
C VAL A 34 1.71 0.33 -9.00
N THR A 35 2.76 0.80 -9.66
CA THR A 35 3.27 2.16 -9.45
C THR A 35 2.82 3.12 -10.55
N THR A 36 2.55 4.38 -10.21
CA THR A 36 2.40 5.47 -11.20
C THR A 36 3.73 6.20 -11.38
N PRO A 37 4.01 6.75 -12.57
CA PRO A 37 5.31 7.35 -12.87
C PRO A 37 5.62 8.57 -11.99
N PHE A 38 6.91 8.88 -11.85
CA PHE A 38 7.35 10.14 -11.25
C PHE A 38 6.95 11.32 -12.14
N PHE A 39 6.80 12.49 -11.52
CA PHE A 39 6.43 13.74 -12.19
C PHE A 39 7.43 14.10 -13.30
N PHE A 40 8.73 13.88 -13.07
CA PHE A 40 9.78 14.17 -14.05
C PHE A 40 9.72 13.30 -15.31
N GLU A 41 9.00 12.17 -15.29
CA GLU A 41 8.87 11.27 -16.45
C GLU A 41 7.89 11.80 -17.51
N GLY A 42 7.18 12.89 -17.21
CA GLY A 42 6.40 13.67 -18.15
C GLY A 42 4.93 13.27 -18.27
N ASN A 43 4.11 14.23 -18.71
CA ASN A 43 2.66 14.13 -18.71
C ASN A 43 2.12 13.03 -19.65
N THR A 44 2.80 12.73 -20.75
CA THR A 44 2.40 11.65 -21.68
C THR A 44 2.44 10.29 -20.99
N ARG A 45 3.48 10.04 -20.17
CA ARG A 45 3.65 8.80 -19.43
C ARG A 45 2.60 8.67 -18.31
N LEU A 46 2.30 9.77 -17.64
CA LEU A 46 1.24 9.84 -16.63
C LEU A 46 -0.15 9.56 -17.25
N LYS A 47 -0.50 10.18 -18.38
CA LYS A 47 -1.75 9.90 -19.09
C LYS A 47 -1.89 8.44 -19.49
N THR A 48 -0.80 7.84 -19.98
CA THR A 48 -0.76 6.42 -20.34
C THR A 48 -0.98 5.54 -19.11
N ALA A 49 -0.38 5.89 -17.97
CA ALA A 49 -0.56 5.17 -16.71
C ALA A 49 -2.04 5.21 -16.26
N HIS A 50 -2.67 6.38 -16.36
CA HIS A 50 -4.07 6.59 -15.99
C HIS A 50 -5.01 5.72 -16.84
N GLU A 51 -4.83 5.72 -18.16
CA GLU A 51 -5.62 4.87 -19.04
C GLU A 51 -5.47 3.37 -18.69
N GLY A 52 -4.24 2.93 -18.42
CA GLY A 52 -3.96 1.58 -17.95
C GLY A 52 -4.63 1.24 -16.62
N LEU A 53 -4.61 2.17 -15.66
CA LEU A 53 -5.25 1.98 -14.35
C LEU A 53 -6.77 1.80 -14.47
N ARG A 54 -7.46 2.57 -15.34
CA ARG A 54 -8.91 2.38 -15.57
C ARG A 54 -9.21 0.96 -16.05
N ARG A 55 -8.42 0.50 -17.03
CA ARG A 55 -8.59 -0.84 -17.60
C ARG A 55 -8.26 -1.92 -16.56
N LEU A 56 -7.20 -1.72 -15.79
CA LEU A 56 -6.75 -2.67 -14.78
C LEU A 56 -7.76 -2.79 -13.62
N LYS A 57 -8.30 -1.67 -13.12
CA LYS A 57 -9.33 -1.66 -12.06
C LYS A 57 -10.52 -2.56 -12.39
N ASN A 58 -10.97 -2.53 -13.64
CA ASN A 58 -12.10 -3.37 -14.08
C ASN A 58 -11.73 -4.86 -14.25
N SER A 59 -10.44 -5.18 -14.27
CA SER A 59 -9.92 -6.51 -14.58
C SER A 59 -9.41 -7.27 -13.35
N VAL A 60 -9.36 -6.64 -12.17
CA VAL A 60 -8.83 -7.20 -10.92
C VAL A 60 -9.91 -7.29 -9.84
N ASP A 61 -9.66 -8.06 -8.80
CA ASP A 61 -10.48 -8.05 -7.58
C ASP A 61 -10.13 -6.86 -6.70
N THR A 62 -8.83 -6.57 -6.56
CA THR A 62 -8.29 -5.43 -5.81
C THR A 62 -7.13 -4.79 -6.57
N LEU A 63 -7.13 -3.45 -6.63
CA LEU A 63 -6.06 -2.62 -7.15
C LEU A 63 -5.43 -1.79 -6.02
N ILE A 64 -4.14 -1.98 -5.79
CA ILE A 64 -3.30 -1.16 -4.92
C ILE A 64 -2.42 -0.28 -5.81
N ARG A 65 -2.67 1.02 -5.78
CA ARG A 65 -1.86 2.02 -6.48
C ARG A 65 -0.81 2.58 -5.53
N ILE A 66 0.42 2.70 -6.01
CA ILE A 66 1.52 3.33 -5.31
C ILE A 66 1.99 4.54 -6.13
N SER A 67 1.83 5.74 -5.58
CA SER A 67 2.29 6.96 -6.23
C SER A 67 3.80 7.16 -6.02
N ASN A 68 4.60 7.01 -7.08
CA ASN A 68 6.04 7.30 -7.00
C ASN A 68 6.32 8.75 -6.57
N ASN A 69 5.40 9.69 -6.84
CA ASN A 69 5.55 11.07 -6.37
C ASN A 69 5.39 11.20 -4.85
N LYS A 70 4.57 10.36 -4.21
CA LYS A 70 4.48 10.31 -2.74
C LYS A 70 5.74 9.71 -2.14
N LEU A 71 6.35 8.72 -2.80
CA LEU A 71 7.64 8.16 -2.38
C LEU A 71 8.75 9.23 -2.39
N LEU A 72 8.77 10.13 -3.38
CA LEU A 72 9.73 11.25 -3.40
C LEU A 72 9.63 12.15 -2.16
N GLN A 73 8.46 12.27 -1.55
CA GLN A 73 8.28 13.12 -0.37
C GLN A 73 8.94 12.53 0.89
N GLU A 74 9.27 11.23 0.89
CA GLU A 74 10.02 10.57 1.96
C GLU A 74 11.54 10.59 1.72
N LEU A 75 11.96 10.87 0.49
CA LEU A 75 13.36 10.79 0.10
C LEU A 75 14.08 12.13 0.37
N PRO A 76 15.34 12.09 0.85
CA PRO A 76 16.16 13.30 0.97
C PRO A 76 16.28 14.05 -0.37
N PRO A 77 16.40 15.39 -0.37
CA PRO A 77 16.50 16.18 -1.60
C PRO A 77 17.64 15.77 -2.54
N ASN A 78 18.72 15.21 -1.99
CA ASN A 78 19.92 14.81 -2.74
C ASN A 78 19.89 13.34 -3.20
N THR A 79 18.74 12.67 -3.10
CA THR A 79 18.60 11.26 -3.50
C THR A 79 18.81 11.11 -5.00
N SER A 80 19.60 10.13 -5.42
CA SER A 80 19.83 9.86 -6.84
C SER A 80 18.59 9.25 -7.50
N ILE A 81 18.45 9.38 -8.82
CA ILE A 81 17.35 8.74 -9.57
C ILE A 81 17.38 7.22 -9.37
N VAL A 82 18.55 6.61 -9.32
CA VAL A 82 18.71 5.16 -9.13
C VAL A 82 18.16 4.74 -7.77
N ASP A 83 18.48 5.48 -6.72
CA ASP A 83 18.00 5.20 -5.37
C ASP A 83 16.49 5.45 -5.25
N ALA A 84 15.95 6.46 -5.94
CA ALA A 84 14.52 6.71 -5.98
C ALA A 84 13.74 5.56 -6.63
N PHE A 85 14.23 5.00 -7.74
CA PHE A 85 13.65 3.80 -8.34
C PHE A 85 13.81 2.57 -7.44
N ALA A 86 14.98 2.38 -6.82
CA ALA A 86 15.20 1.31 -5.87
C ALA A 86 14.22 1.39 -4.68
N LYS A 87 13.87 2.59 -4.21
CA LYS A 87 12.85 2.79 -3.19
C LYS A 87 11.45 2.39 -3.65
N ALA A 88 11.10 2.67 -4.89
CA ALA A 88 9.83 2.23 -5.46
C ALA A 88 9.76 0.69 -5.55
N ASP A 89 10.85 0.05 -5.96
CA ASP A 89 10.95 -1.41 -6.00
C ASP A 89 10.88 -2.03 -4.61
N GLU A 90 11.56 -1.45 -3.61
CA GLU A 90 11.47 -1.86 -2.20
C GLU A 90 10.03 -1.76 -1.70
N THR A 91 9.33 -0.68 -2.03
CA THR A 91 7.94 -0.46 -1.63
C THR A 91 7.01 -1.51 -2.26
N LEU A 92 7.18 -1.80 -3.56
CA LEU A 92 6.46 -2.86 -4.24
C LEU A 92 6.74 -4.23 -3.61
N HIS A 93 8.00 -4.50 -3.28
CA HIS A 93 8.41 -5.72 -2.60
C HIS A 93 7.71 -5.85 -1.24
N HIS A 94 7.73 -4.80 -0.42
CA HIS A 94 7.05 -4.80 0.88
C HIS A 94 5.54 -5.00 0.77
N GLY A 95 4.88 -4.37 -0.22
CA GLY A 95 3.45 -4.57 -0.44
C GLY A 95 3.09 -6.00 -0.83
N ILE A 96 3.85 -6.62 -1.73
CA ILE A 96 3.62 -8.02 -2.10
C ILE A 96 3.98 -8.95 -0.94
N LYS A 97 5.12 -8.71 -0.27
CA LYS A 97 5.58 -9.50 0.87
C LYS A 97 4.55 -9.48 2.00
N GLY A 98 4.04 -8.31 2.38
CA GLY A 98 3.06 -8.18 3.46
C GLY A 98 1.79 -9.00 3.22
N ILE A 99 1.22 -8.95 2.02
CA ILE A 99 0.01 -9.74 1.68
C ILE A 99 0.36 -11.22 1.50
N SER A 100 1.51 -11.54 0.92
CA SER A 100 1.92 -12.92 0.68
C SER A 100 2.24 -13.64 2.00
N GLU A 101 2.96 -12.99 2.92
CA GLU A 101 3.31 -13.57 4.22
C GLU A 101 2.08 -13.81 5.10
N LEU A 102 1.07 -12.95 4.99
CA LEU A 102 -0.24 -13.15 5.63
C LEU A 102 -0.90 -14.49 5.28
N ILE A 103 -0.68 -14.98 4.07
CA ILE A 103 -1.28 -16.24 3.57
C ILE A 103 -0.31 -17.42 3.76
N THR A 104 0.99 -17.19 3.59
CA THR A 104 1.99 -18.24 3.45
C THR A 104 2.74 -18.57 4.74
N LYS A 105 2.95 -17.58 5.62
CA LYS A 105 3.56 -17.82 6.93
C LYS A 105 2.48 -18.21 7.92
N ARG A 106 2.72 -19.29 8.67
CA ARG A 106 1.85 -19.65 9.79
C ARG A 106 2.10 -18.65 10.93
N GLY A 107 1.12 -17.79 11.17
CA GLY A 107 1.06 -16.93 12.34
C GLY A 107 0.62 -17.67 13.61
N TYR A 108 0.79 -16.99 14.74
CA TYR A 108 0.18 -17.39 16.01
C TYR A 108 -1.33 -17.13 16.01
N ILE A 109 -1.74 -16.03 15.37
CA ILE A 109 -3.12 -15.80 14.96
C ILE A 109 -3.11 -15.91 13.43
N ASN A 110 -3.53 -17.06 12.92
CA ASN A 110 -3.59 -17.28 11.48
C ASN A 110 -4.78 -16.51 10.91
N LEU A 111 -4.45 -15.59 10.01
CA LEU A 111 -5.34 -15.17 8.94
C LEU A 111 -5.33 -16.29 7.90
N ASP A 112 -6.46 -16.93 7.67
CA ASP A 112 -6.53 -17.92 6.61
C ASP A 112 -6.77 -17.25 5.26
N PHE A 113 -6.63 -18.02 4.18
CA PHE A 113 -6.85 -17.49 2.84
C PHE A 113 -8.29 -17.03 2.63
N ALA A 114 -9.28 -17.64 3.31
CA ALA A 114 -10.68 -17.27 3.16
C ALA A 114 -10.98 -15.90 3.78
N ASP A 115 -10.34 -15.54 4.90
CA ASP A 115 -10.42 -14.21 5.49
C ASP A 115 -9.76 -13.14 4.60
N VAL A 116 -8.60 -13.43 4.01
CA VAL A 116 -7.95 -12.51 3.07
C VAL A 116 -8.79 -12.37 1.81
N GLU A 117 -9.32 -13.48 1.31
CA GLU A 117 -10.21 -13.51 0.16
C GLU A 117 -11.50 -12.73 0.41
N SER A 118 -12.12 -12.83 1.60
CA SER A 118 -13.35 -12.11 1.91
C SER A 118 -13.17 -10.59 1.89
N VAL A 119 -11.98 -10.10 2.24
CA VAL A 119 -11.66 -8.66 2.25
C VAL A 119 -11.21 -8.16 0.88
N LEU A 120 -10.45 -8.95 0.11
CA LEU A 120 -9.85 -8.49 -1.15
C LEU A 120 -10.66 -8.86 -2.40
N ARG A 121 -11.60 -9.79 -2.32
CA ARG A 121 -12.39 -10.21 -3.48
C ARG A 121 -13.39 -9.12 -3.86
N ASN A 122 -13.32 -8.64 -5.11
CA ASN A 122 -14.14 -7.54 -5.63
C ASN A 122 -14.11 -6.24 -4.79
N ALA A 123 -13.06 -6.01 -4.00
CA ALA A 123 -12.93 -4.81 -3.18
C ALA A 123 -12.67 -3.54 -4.02
N GLY A 124 -12.30 -3.70 -5.29
CA GLY A 124 -12.04 -2.57 -6.18
C GLY A 124 -10.70 -1.96 -5.86
N THR A 125 -10.66 -0.95 -4.99
CA THR A 125 -9.41 -0.26 -4.61
C THR A 125 -9.01 -0.61 -3.19
N ALA A 126 -7.71 -0.74 -2.97
CA ALA A 126 -7.12 -0.84 -1.64
C ALA A 126 -5.89 0.04 -1.50
N MET A 127 -5.58 0.38 -0.26
CA MET A 127 -4.36 1.08 0.13
C MET A 127 -3.57 0.24 1.12
N LEU A 128 -2.27 0.45 1.13
CA LEU A 128 -1.32 -0.26 1.97
C LEU A 128 -0.69 0.75 2.92
N GLY A 129 -0.61 0.42 4.20
CA GLY A 129 0.14 1.17 5.21
C GLY A 129 1.17 0.26 5.84
N ILE A 130 2.41 0.73 5.98
CA ILE A 130 3.47 -0.02 6.65
C ILE A 130 4.08 0.87 7.72
N GLY A 131 4.25 0.31 8.91
CA GLY A 131 4.88 0.99 10.03
C GLY A 131 5.76 0.03 10.81
N VAL A 132 6.95 0.49 11.17
CA VAL A 132 7.88 -0.21 12.05
C VAL A 132 8.06 0.63 13.29
N GLY A 133 7.93 0.02 14.45
CA GLY A 133 8.20 0.66 15.74
C GLY A 133 9.25 -0.10 16.53
N SER A 134 9.92 0.59 17.45
CA SER A 134 10.90 -0.04 18.33
C SER A 134 10.80 0.44 19.79
N GLY A 135 11.37 -0.34 20.72
CA GLY A 135 11.39 -0.02 22.14
C GLY A 135 10.04 -0.18 22.86
N GLU A 136 9.85 0.53 23.97
CA GLU A 136 8.69 0.33 24.87
C GLU A 136 7.33 0.67 24.23
N ARG A 137 7.32 1.60 23.26
CA ARG A 137 6.11 2.05 22.55
C ARG A 137 6.02 1.50 21.12
N ARG A 138 6.80 0.47 20.78
CA ARG A 138 6.89 -0.08 19.42
C ARG A 138 5.53 -0.36 18.77
N ALA A 139 4.56 -0.91 19.50
CA ALA A 139 3.23 -1.20 18.96
C ALA A 139 2.43 0.07 18.61
N GLU A 140 2.49 1.10 19.45
CA GLU A 140 1.84 2.38 19.18
C GLU A 140 2.51 3.11 18.02
N GLU A 141 3.85 3.14 18.02
CA GLU A 141 4.62 3.80 16.97
C GLU A 141 4.44 3.12 15.62
N ALA A 142 4.50 1.78 15.56
CA ALA A 142 4.25 1.04 14.34
C ALA A 142 2.83 1.29 13.80
N ALA A 143 1.82 1.30 14.68
CA ALA A 143 0.44 1.51 14.26
C ALA A 143 0.22 2.93 13.71
N ARG A 144 0.75 3.95 14.40
CA ARG A 144 0.71 5.33 13.91
C ARG A 144 1.44 5.49 12.59
N ARG A 145 2.66 4.95 12.47
CA ARG A 145 3.44 5.02 11.22
C ARG A 145 2.74 4.31 10.07
N ALA A 146 2.06 3.19 10.33
CA ALA A 146 1.27 2.50 9.32
C ALA A 146 0.09 3.36 8.84
N LEU A 147 -0.62 4.04 9.75
CA LEU A 147 -1.73 4.95 9.44
C LEU A 147 -1.29 6.26 8.78
N GLU A 148 -0.09 6.75 9.10
CA GLU A 148 0.50 7.97 8.56
C GLU A 148 1.38 7.69 7.32
N SER A 149 1.46 6.42 6.90
CA SER A 149 2.28 5.99 5.78
C SER A 149 1.91 6.73 4.51
N ARG A 150 2.89 7.20 3.73
CA ARG A 150 2.64 7.87 2.44
C ARG A 150 2.03 6.95 1.38
N LEU A 151 2.02 5.65 1.64
CA LEU A 151 1.34 4.63 0.84
C LEU A 151 -0.18 4.62 1.06
N LEU A 152 -0.65 5.15 2.20
CA LEU A 152 -2.04 5.51 2.42
C LEU A 152 -2.25 6.91 1.86
N GLU A 153 -2.76 6.98 0.63
CA GLU A 153 -3.02 8.25 -0.04
C GLU A 153 -4.17 9.03 0.61
N LYS A 154 -5.02 8.33 1.37
CA LYS A 154 -6.18 8.85 2.08
C LYS A 154 -6.34 8.18 3.45
N PRO A 155 -7.11 8.80 4.35
CA PRO A 155 -7.58 8.14 5.55
C PRO A 155 -8.33 6.84 5.21
N ILE A 156 -8.35 5.89 6.15
CA ILE A 156 -9.00 4.59 6.01
C ILE A 156 -10.42 4.58 6.59
N ASP A 157 -10.97 5.75 6.87
CA ASP A 157 -12.25 5.96 7.56
C ASP A 157 -13.43 5.38 6.77
N ASN A 158 -13.36 5.39 5.44
CA ASN A 158 -14.35 4.80 4.54
C ASN A 158 -14.00 3.37 4.05
N ALA A 159 -12.96 2.73 4.60
CA ALA A 159 -12.63 1.35 4.23
C ALA A 159 -13.72 0.39 4.74
N THR A 160 -14.18 -0.52 3.87
CA THR A 160 -15.18 -1.54 4.24
C THR A 160 -14.54 -2.82 4.77
N GLY A 161 -13.27 -3.06 4.45
CA GLY A 161 -12.49 -4.17 4.97
C GLY A 161 -11.08 -3.77 5.31
N ILE A 162 -10.57 -4.28 6.42
CA ILE A 162 -9.22 -4.00 6.92
C ILE A 162 -8.53 -5.31 7.27
N ILE A 163 -7.31 -5.47 6.77
CA ILE A 163 -6.40 -6.51 7.24
C ILE A 163 -5.28 -5.83 8.00
N LEU A 164 -5.18 -6.12 9.30
CA LEU A 164 -4.09 -5.68 10.15
C LEU A 164 -3.20 -6.89 10.48
N ASN A 165 -2.00 -6.90 9.92
CA ASN A 165 -0.97 -7.87 10.24
C ASN A 165 0.04 -7.25 11.21
N VAL A 166 0.37 -7.99 12.26
CA VAL A 166 1.46 -7.66 13.17
C VAL A 166 2.54 -8.73 13.08
N SER A 167 3.79 -8.33 12.83
CA SER A 167 4.96 -9.20 12.84
C SER A 167 5.95 -8.74 13.90
N ALA A 168 6.38 -9.65 14.78
CA ALA A 168 7.40 -9.35 15.79
C ALA A 168 8.04 -10.65 16.28
N LYS A 169 9.25 -10.59 16.86
CA LYS A 169 9.83 -11.79 17.50
C LYS A 169 9.14 -12.18 18.81
N ASN A 170 8.58 -11.19 19.50
CA ASN A 170 7.79 -11.37 20.71
C ASN A 170 6.72 -10.27 20.75
N ILE A 171 5.54 -10.58 21.30
CA ILE A 171 4.49 -9.59 21.48
C ILE A 171 3.66 -9.91 22.72
N THR A 172 3.29 -8.87 23.46
CA THR A 172 2.37 -8.96 24.59
C THR A 172 0.94 -8.69 24.15
N LEU A 173 -0.03 -9.21 24.91
CA LEU A 173 -1.45 -8.90 24.68
C LEU A 173 -1.72 -7.39 24.75
N ARG A 174 -0.99 -6.65 25.60
CA ARG A 174 -1.10 -5.19 25.71
C ARG A 174 -0.70 -4.50 24.40
N GLU A 175 0.43 -4.89 23.82
CA GLU A 175 0.91 -4.35 22.54
C GLU A 175 -0.08 -4.63 21.41
N MET A 176 -0.58 -5.88 21.30
CA MET A 176 -1.58 -6.24 20.30
C MET A 176 -2.86 -5.41 20.45
N ASN A 177 -3.35 -5.23 21.68
CA ASN A 177 -4.53 -4.41 21.94
C ASN A 177 -4.32 -2.94 21.59
N ILE A 178 -3.13 -2.37 21.85
CA ILE A 178 -2.82 -0.98 21.49
C ILE A 178 -2.84 -0.82 19.96
N ALA A 179 -2.16 -1.71 19.23
CA ALA A 179 -2.13 -1.67 17.77
C ALA A 179 -3.53 -1.79 17.17
N ALA A 180 -4.31 -2.78 17.61
CA ALA A 180 -5.68 -2.98 17.13
C ALA A 180 -6.62 -1.82 17.49
N ALA A 181 -6.49 -1.24 18.69
CA ALA A 181 -7.31 -0.11 19.12
C ALA A 181 -7.04 1.13 18.27
N ILE A 182 -5.78 1.43 17.96
CA ILE A 182 -5.40 2.58 17.13
C ILE A 182 -6.01 2.45 15.73
N VAL A 183 -5.89 1.28 15.10
CA VAL A 183 -6.49 1.06 13.76
C VAL A 183 -8.02 1.16 13.81
N ARG A 184 -8.67 0.54 14.80
CA ARG A 184 -10.13 0.58 14.95
C ARG A 184 -10.68 1.98 15.20
N GLN A 185 -9.93 2.85 15.87
CA GLN A 185 -10.33 4.24 16.10
C GLN A 185 -10.26 5.10 14.84
N ASN A 186 -9.57 4.63 13.79
CA ASN A 186 -9.35 5.36 12.54
C ASN A 186 -10.11 4.77 11.34
N CYS A 187 -10.96 3.75 11.57
CA CYS A 187 -11.80 3.16 10.53
C CYS A 187 -13.28 3.23 10.90
N SER A 188 -14.16 2.95 9.93
CA SER A 188 -15.59 2.79 10.17
C SER A 188 -15.87 1.70 11.21
N GLU A 189 -16.90 1.91 12.03
CA GLU A 189 -17.40 0.90 12.98
C GLU A 189 -17.93 -0.36 12.27
N ASP A 190 -18.38 -0.21 11.02
CA ASP A 190 -18.92 -1.28 10.19
C ASP A 190 -17.84 -2.01 9.36
N ALA A 191 -16.57 -1.61 9.47
CA ALA A 191 -15.49 -2.23 8.71
C ALA A 191 -15.21 -3.67 9.20
N ASP A 192 -15.07 -4.63 8.26
CA ASP A 192 -14.63 -5.99 8.58
C ASP A 192 -13.12 -6.00 8.86
N VAL A 193 -12.74 -6.04 10.13
CA VAL A 193 -11.34 -6.01 10.57
C VAL A 193 -10.82 -7.42 10.83
N LYS A 194 -9.90 -7.88 9.98
CA LYS A 194 -9.15 -9.13 10.14
C LYS A 194 -7.78 -8.87 10.78
N LEU A 195 -7.43 -9.68 11.78
CA LEU A 195 -6.20 -9.52 12.56
C LEU A 195 -5.29 -10.73 12.36
N GLY A 196 -4.06 -10.47 11.92
CA GLY A 196 -2.98 -11.44 11.81
C GLY A 196 -1.90 -11.18 12.83
N LEU A 197 -1.30 -12.24 13.36
CA LEU A 197 -0.10 -12.16 14.17
C LEU A 197 0.92 -13.18 13.69
N ILE A 198 2.05 -12.71 13.19
CA ILE A 198 3.22 -13.52 12.83
C ILE A 198 4.26 -13.32 13.92
N VAL A 199 4.74 -14.42 14.50
CA VAL A 199 5.91 -14.37 15.38
C VAL A 199 7.10 -14.89 14.61
N ASP A 200 8.00 -13.98 14.25
CA ASP A 200 9.14 -14.26 13.39
C ASP A 200 10.44 -14.29 14.23
N PRO A 201 11.06 -15.47 14.44
CA PRO A 201 12.28 -15.60 15.24
C PRO A 201 13.49 -14.83 14.71
N ASP A 202 13.47 -14.44 13.43
CA ASP A 202 14.57 -13.74 12.77
C ASP A 202 14.50 -12.21 12.95
N MET A 203 13.39 -11.68 13.49
CA MET A 203 13.25 -10.25 13.80
C MET A 203 14.00 -9.85 15.08
N ASN A 204 14.28 -8.56 15.25
CA ASN A 204 14.88 -8.06 16.49
C ASN A 204 13.87 -8.08 17.65
N ASP A 205 14.35 -8.30 18.88
CA ASP A 205 13.52 -8.44 20.08
C ASP A 205 12.76 -7.14 20.41
N ASP A 206 13.27 -5.99 19.99
CA ASP A 206 12.75 -4.66 20.28
C ASP A 206 11.93 -4.07 19.13
N GLU A 207 11.85 -4.74 17.98
CA GLU A 207 11.12 -4.29 16.80
C GLU A 207 9.72 -4.92 16.71
N LEU A 208 8.80 -4.19 16.07
CA LEU A 208 7.46 -4.65 15.73
C LEU A 208 7.05 -3.99 14.41
N ASP A 209 6.65 -4.82 13.46
CA ASP A 209 6.21 -4.41 12.14
C ASP A 209 4.69 -4.53 12.05
N ILE A 210 4.05 -3.51 11.49
CA ILE A 210 2.63 -3.50 11.16
C ILE A 210 2.48 -3.32 9.66
N THR A 211 1.72 -4.24 9.06
CA THR A 211 1.20 -4.08 7.70
C THR A 211 -0.31 -3.94 7.77
N LEU A 212 -0.82 -2.85 7.23
CA LEU A 212 -2.23 -2.52 7.18
C LEU A 212 -2.68 -2.50 5.73
N ILE A 213 -3.76 -3.22 5.41
CA ILE A 213 -4.39 -3.18 4.10
C ILE A 213 -5.81 -2.70 4.30
N ALA A 214 -6.15 -1.54 3.73
CA ALA A 214 -7.49 -0.98 3.76
C ALA A 214 -8.12 -1.17 2.38
N ALA A 215 -9.18 -1.96 2.28
CA ALA A 215 -9.81 -2.36 1.04
C ALA A 215 -11.27 -1.90 0.98
N GLY A 216 -11.82 -1.86 -0.24
CA GLY A 216 -13.19 -1.43 -0.47
C GLY A 216 -13.36 0.08 -0.27
N LEU A 217 -12.33 0.84 -0.63
CA LEU A 217 -12.32 2.29 -0.60
C LEU A 217 -13.06 2.84 -1.82
N GLU A 218 -14.07 3.67 -1.58
CA GLU A 218 -14.70 4.48 -2.63
C GLU A 218 -13.77 5.66 -2.99
N LEU A 219 -12.81 5.41 -3.89
CA LEU A 219 -12.02 6.48 -4.50
C LEU A 219 -12.69 6.95 -5.78
N ASP A 220 -12.85 8.27 -5.91
CA ASP A 220 -13.28 8.87 -7.16
C ASP A 220 -12.22 8.70 -8.27
N GLU A 221 -12.58 8.97 -9.52
CA GLU A 221 -11.63 8.83 -10.63
C GLU A 221 -10.42 9.77 -10.51
N GLY A 222 -10.56 10.94 -9.89
CA GLY A 222 -9.44 11.86 -9.68
C GLY A 222 -8.46 11.32 -8.65
N GLU A 223 -8.97 10.75 -7.57
CA GLU A 223 -8.20 10.17 -6.47
C GLU A 223 -7.46 8.91 -6.90
N LEU A 224 -8.12 8.02 -7.64
CA LEU A 224 -7.47 6.81 -8.17
C LEU A 224 -6.35 7.14 -9.16
N MET A 225 -6.41 8.29 -9.81
CA MET A 225 -5.42 8.69 -10.80
C MET A 225 -4.25 9.48 -10.23
N GLY A 226 -4.35 9.92 -8.99
CA GLY A 226 -3.42 10.89 -8.44
C GLY A 226 -3.80 12.29 -8.88
N ASP A 227 -4.07 13.11 -7.87
CA ASP A 227 -4.35 14.52 -8.05
C ASP A 227 -3.04 15.32 -8.10
N ALA A 228 -3.09 16.60 -8.45
CA ALA A 228 -1.96 17.51 -8.36
C ALA A 228 -1.29 17.43 -6.98
N SER A 229 -2.05 17.11 -5.92
CA SER A 229 -1.58 16.87 -4.54
C SER A 229 -0.50 15.79 -4.39
N ASP A 230 -0.34 14.89 -5.35
CA ASP A 230 0.74 13.89 -5.37
C ASP A 230 2.10 14.52 -5.72
N ILE A 231 2.10 15.57 -6.54
CA ILE A 231 3.30 16.28 -6.98
C ILE A 231 3.75 17.21 -5.86
N PRO A 232 5.01 17.13 -5.37
CA PRO A 232 5.51 18.08 -4.38
C PRO A 232 5.31 19.54 -4.82
N ALA A 233 4.92 20.41 -3.88
CA ALA A 233 4.54 21.80 -4.18
C ALA A 233 5.65 22.56 -4.94
N ILE A 234 6.91 22.30 -4.59
CA ILE A 234 8.11 22.86 -5.24
C ILE A 234 8.18 22.61 -6.76
N TYR A 235 7.53 21.55 -7.26
CA TYR A 235 7.51 21.23 -8.69
C TYR A 235 6.24 21.72 -9.38
N ARG A 236 5.17 22.06 -8.63
CA ARG A 236 3.91 22.56 -9.18
C ARG A 236 3.95 24.05 -9.50
N PHE A 237 4.57 24.84 -8.63
CA PHE A 237 4.55 26.30 -8.73
C PHE A 237 5.70 26.87 -9.58
N GLY A 238 6.54 26.00 -10.16
CA GLY A 238 7.84 26.42 -10.66
C GLY A 238 8.78 26.73 -9.50
N LEU A 239 10.08 26.74 -9.78
CA LEU A 239 11.06 27.15 -8.79
C LEU A 239 10.85 28.64 -8.46
N ASP A 240 10.11 28.96 -7.40
CA ASP A 240 10.38 30.20 -6.65
C ASP A 240 11.67 29.95 -5.88
N ILE A 241 12.79 30.09 -6.60
CA ILE A 241 14.11 30.33 -6.03
C ILE A 241 14.06 31.78 -5.54
N ASN A 242 13.43 32.00 -4.39
CA ASN A 242 13.54 33.24 -3.63
C ASN A 242 13.33 32.91 -2.16
N GLU A 243 14.32 32.23 -1.58
CA GLU A 243 14.77 32.55 -0.23
C GLU A 243 16.31 32.61 -0.27
N GLU A 244 16.81 33.82 -0.56
CA GLU A 244 18.12 34.29 -0.12
C GLU A 244 18.07 34.50 1.41
N GLU A 245 18.89 33.76 2.16
CA GLU A 245 19.93 34.22 3.12
C GLU A 245 20.38 33.09 4.06
#